data_AF-A0A5C4IVF8-F1
#
_entry.id   AF-A0A5C4IVF8-F1
#
_cell.length_a   1.000
_cell.length_b   1.000
_cell.length_c   1.000
_cell.angle_alpha   90.00
_cell.angle_beta   90.00
_cell.angle_gamma   90.00
#
_symmetry.space_group_name_H-M   'P 1'
#
loop_
_entity.id
_entity.type
_entity.pdbx_description
1 polymer ?
#
loop_
_entity_poly.entity_id
_entity_poly.type
_entity_poly.pdbx_seq_one_letter_code
_entity_poly.pdbx_strand_id
1 'polypeptide(L)'
;MDYNGSQSEKAIPAGELGRSHIGQSISFQPNEFTVVFGKLAGIARTEAMVYLSLQGVGNGTHLKDEYDLPVTHDVYVPVDVITNAESTIKDLFGKVQENLRGAGHKGGEDRSDRL
;
A
#
# COMPACT_ATOMS: atom_id res chain seq x y z
N MET A 1 -11.84 -5.75 -22.38
CA MET A 1 -12.11 -4.90 -21.20
C MET A 1 -10.75 -4.51 -20.68
N ASP A 2 -10.46 -3.23 -20.41
CA ASP A 2 -9.11 -2.80 -20.02
C ASP A 2 -9.15 -2.32 -18.56
N TYR A 3 -8.86 -3.21 -17.62
CA TYR A 3 -8.86 -2.90 -16.20
C TYR A 3 -7.50 -2.34 -15.78
N ASN A 4 -7.50 -1.07 -15.37
CA ASN A 4 -6.30 -0.33 -14.96
C ASN A 4 -6.28 0.00 -13.46
N GLY A 5 -6.98 -0.80 -12.65
CA GLY A 5 -7.16 -0.51 -11.23
C GLY A 5 -8.07 0.68 -10.94
N SER A 6 -8.21 1.01 -9.67
CA SER A 6 -8.86 2.21 -9.14
C SER A 6 -7.83 3.24 -8.68
N GLN A 7 -8.25 4.49 -8.45
CA GLN A 7 -7.37 5.56 -7.96
C GLN A 7 -6.74 5.28 -6.59
N SER A 8 -7.31 4.34 -5.82
CA SER A 8 -6.81 3.94 -4.51
C SER A 8 -5.97 2.67 -4.55
N GLU A 9 -5.65 2.16 -5.73
CA GLU A 9 -4.80 1.00 -5.93
C GLU A 9 -3.48 1.41 -6.58
N LYS A 10 -2.42 0.70 -6.23
CA LYS A 10 -1.12 0.78 -6.89
C LYS A 10 -0.94 -0.45 -7.76
N ALA A 11 -0.59 -0.24 -9.03
CA ALA A 11 -0.11 -1.31 -9.90
C ALA A 11 1.29 -1.75 -9.45
N ILE A 12 1.45 -3.05 -9.24
CA ILE A 12 2.74 -3.69 -9.01
C ILE A 12 2.85 -4.94 -9.90
N PRO A 13 4.04 -5.27 -10.44
CA PRO A 13 4.23 -6.52 -11.13
C PRO A 13 3.96 -7.71 -10.20
N ALA A 14 3.32 -8.77 -10.69
CA ALA A 14 3.05 -9.99 -9.93
C ALA A 14 4.33 -10.57 -9.33
N GLY A 15 5.45 -10.44 -10.06
CA GLY A 15 6.78 -10.85 -9.62
C GLY A 15 7.29 -10.12 -8.38
N GLU A 16 6.71 -8.99 -7.99
CA GLU A 16 7.03 -8.24 -6.77
C GLU A 16 6.17 -8.66 -5.56
N LEU A 17 5.11 -9.43 -5.77
CA LEU A 17 4.26 -9.92 -4.70
C LEU A 17 5.05 -10.83 -3.74
N GLY A 18 5.28 -10.33 -2.53
CA GLY A 18 5.90 -11.06 -1.44
C GLY A 18 4.95 -11.38 -0.29
N ARG A 19 5.49 -12.04 0.75
CA ARG A 19 4.79 -12.42 1.99
C ARG A 19 4.00 -11.28 2.64
N SER A 20 4.47 -10.04 2.53
CA SER A 20 3.79 -8.84 3.06
C SER A 20 2.40 -8.61 2.48
N HIS A 21 2.12 -9.14 1.28
CA HIS A 21 0.85 -8.99 0.59
C HIS A 21 -0.17 -10.07 0.94
N ILE A 22 0.24 -11.13 1.65
CA ILE A 22 -0.69 -12.16 2.10
C ILE A 22 -1.69 -11.53 3.08
N GLY A 23 -2.97 -11.78 2.84
CA GLY A 23 -4.09 -11.19 3.57
C GLY A 23 -4.53 -9.83 3.04
N GLN A 24 -3.86 -9.26 2.03
CA GLN A 24 -4.32 -8.03 1.38
C GLN A 24 -5.35 -8.35 0.30
N SER A 25 -6.28 -7.42 0.07
CA SER A 25 -7.12 -7.46 -1.11
C SER A 25 -6.26 -7.15 -2.34
N ILE A 26 -6.50 -7.85 -3.43
CA ILE A 26 -5.84 -7.62 -4.72
C ILE A 26 -6.89 -7.67 -5.82
N SER A 27 -6.58 -7.01 -6.92
CA SER A 27 -7.34 -7.10 -8.15
C SER A 27 -6.40 -7.24 -9.34
N PHE A 28 -6.82 -7.99 -10.35
CA PHE A 28 -6.02 -8.22 -11.56
C PHE A 28 -6.91 -8.75 -12.68
N GLN A 29 -6.40 -8.69 -13.91
CA GLN A 29 -7.12 -9.11 -15.10
C GLN A 29 -6.40 -10.29 -15.77
N PRO A 30 -6.71 -11.56 -15.41
CA PRO A 30 -6.00 -12.72 -15.96
C PRO A 30 -6.24 -12.94 -17.46
N ASN A 31 -7.32 -12.38 -18.03
CA ASN A 31 -7.64 -12.44 -19.45
C ASN A 31 -8.54 -11.26 -19.87
N GLU A 32 -8.79 -11.09 -21.17
CA GLU A 32 -9.52 -9.94 -21.74
C GLU A 32 -10.98 -9.76 -21.26
N PHE A 33 -11.56 -10.78 -20.64
CA PHE A 33 -12.98 -10.85 -20.27
C PHE A 33 -13.24 -10.95 -18.76
N THR A 34 -12.19 -11.12 -17.96
CA THR A 34 -12.33 -11.43 -16.54
C THR A 34 -11.50 -10.48 -15.69
N VAL A 35 -12.14 -9.77 -14.77
CA VAL A 35 -11.44 -9.08 -13.68
C VAL A 35 -11.69 -9.85 -12.40
N VAL A 36 -10.61 -10.13 -11.68
CA VAL A 36 -10.62 -10.87 -10.42
C VAL A 36 -10.43 -9.89 -9.28
N PHE A 37 -11.28 -10.01 -8.25
CA PHE A 37 -11.15 -9.32 -6.98
C PHE A 37 -11.10 -10.37 -5.89
N GLY A 38 -10.08 -10.34 -5.06
CA GLY A 38 -9.94 -11.36 -4.02
C GLY A 38 -8.97 -10.95 -2.93
N LYS A 39 -8.93 -11.76 -1.88
CA LYS A 39 -7.98 -11.59 -0.78
C LYS A 39 -6.89 -12.64 -0.92
N LEU A 40 -5.63 -12.22 -0.95
CA LEU A 40 -4.52 -13.11 -1.22
C LEU A 40 -4.28 -14.06 -0.03
N ALA A 41 -4.45 -15.36 -0.25
CA ALA A 41 -4.24 -16.40 0.77
C ALA A 41 -2.81 -16.97 0.73
N GLY A 42 -2.23 -17.10 -0.47
CA GLY A 42 -0.92 -17.71 -0.66
C GLY A 42 -0.26 -17.26 -1.96
N ILE A 43 1.07 -17.34 -1.99
CA ILE A 43 1.90 -16.95 -3.13
C ILE A 43 3.02 -17.97 -3.27
N ALA A 44 3.24 -18.48 -4.47
CA ALA A 44 4.47 -19.13 -4.88
C ALA A 44 5.04 -18.43 -6.12
N ARG A 45 6.37 -18.35 -6.25
CA ARG A 45 7.04 -17.69 -7.38
C ARG A 45 8.13 -18.57 -7.95
N THR A 46 8.27 -18.50 -9.27
CA THR A 46 9.41 -18.96 -10.04
C THR A 46 10.01 -17.77 -10.78
N GLU A 47 11.04 -18.01 -11.61
CA GLU A 47 11.67 -16.96 -12.42
C GLU A 47 10.72 -16.39 -13.50
N ALA A 48 9.71 -17.15 -13.92
CA ALA A 48 8.82 -16.76 -15.02
C ALA A 48 7.35 -16.55 -14.58
N MET A 49 6.91 -17.25 -13.53
CA MET A 49 5.51 -17.32 -13.14
C MET A 49 5.30 -17.07 -11.65
N VAL A 50 4.11 -16.58 -11.32
CA VAL A 50 3.61 -16.38 -9.97
C VAL A 50 2.29 -17.13 -9.82
N TYR A 51 2.21 -17.97 -8.81
CA TYR A 51 1.03 -18.75 -8.46
C TYR A 51 0.36 -18.09 -7.26
N LEU A 52 -0.90 -17.68 -7.43
CA LEU A 52 -1.70 -17.02 -6.42
C LEU A 52 -2.81 -17.95 -5.95
N SER A 53 -3.03 -17.99 -4.64
CA SER A 53 -4.22 -18.58 -4.04
C SER A 53 -5.04 -17.48 -3.38
N LEU A 54 -6.36 -17.49 -3.58
CA LEU A 54 -7.30 -16.50 -3.07
C LEU A 54 -8.19 -17.10 -1.98
N GLN A 55 -8.45 -16.32 -0.94
CA GLN A 55 -9.24 -16.75 0.22
C GLN A 55 -10.73 -16.78 -0.13
N GLY A 56 -11.38 -17.93 0.10
CA GLY A 56 -12.84 -18.04 0.18
C GLY A 56 -13.61 -18.00 -1.15
N VAL A 57 -12.92 -18.09 -2.29
CA VAL A 57 -13.54 -18.02 -3.63
C VAL A 57 -13.77 -19.37 -4.32
N GLY A 58 -13.18 -20.47 -3.83
CA GLY A 58 -13.24 -21.80 -4.47
C GLY A 58 -14.58 -22.55 -4.36
N ASN A 59 -15.58 -22.02 -3.66
CA ASN A 59 -16.89 -22.68 -3.48
C ASN A 59 -17.95 -22.27 -4.52
N GLY A 60 -17.60 -21.41 -5.50
CA GLY A 60 -18.50 -20.93 -6.54
C GLY A 60 -18.29 -21.63 -7.89
N THR A 61 -19.33 -21.69 -8.73
CA THR A 61 -19.29 -22.37 -10.04
C THR A 61 -18.42 -21.68 -11.09
N HIS A 62 -18.03 -20.42 -10.87
CA HIS A 62 -17.37 -19.57 -11.87
C HIS A 62 -16.12 -18.85 -11.39
N LEU A 63 -15.73 -19.06 -10.12
CA LEU A 63 -14.56 -18.41 -9.52
C LEU A 63 -13.51 -19.47 -9.23
N LYS A 64 -12.30 -19.23 -9.74
CA LYS A 64 -11.13 -20.00 -9.34
C LYS A 64 -10.59 -19.40 -8.05
N ASP A 65 -10.06 -20.25 -7.19
CA ASP A 65 -9.25 -19.84 -6.05
C ASP A 65 -7.76 -19.77 -6.40
N GLU A 66 -7.33 -20.40 -7.49
CA GLU A 66 -5.93 -20.40 -7.93
C GLU A 66 -5.74 -19.74 -9.30
N TYR A 67 -4.66 -18.96 -9.42
CA TYR A 67 -4.30 -18.23 -10.63
C TYR A 67 -2.80 -18.26 -10.90
N ASP A 68 -2.45 -18.42 -12.17
CA ASP A 68 -1.07 -18.42 -12.66
C ASP A 68 -0.86 -17.16 -13.49
N LEU A 69 0.05 -16.30 -13.07
CA LEU A 69 0.35 -15.03 -13.72
C LEU A 69 1.81 -14.95 -14.14
N PRO A 70 2.13 -14.38 -15.31
CA PRO A 70 3.50 -13.98 -15.64
C PRO A 70 4.06 -13.00 -14.60
N VAL A 71 5.37 -13.05 -14.33
CA VAL A 71 6.01 -12.14 -13.36
C VAL A 71 5.84 -10.66 -13.68
N THR A 72 5.65 -10.31 -14.95
CA THR A 72 5.43 -8.93 -15.41
C THR A 72 3.95 -8.50 -15.41
N HIS A 73 3.03 -9.39 -15.03
CA HIS A 73 1.60 -9.10 -15.06
C HIS A 73 1.24 -8.10 -13.96
N ASP A 74 0.49 -7.06 -14.29
CA ASP A 74 0.12 -6.06 -13.30
C ASP A 74 -0.94 -6.60 -12.33
N VAL A 75 -0.65 -6.45 -11.04
CA VAL A 75 -1.56 -6.71 -9.93
C VAL A 75 -1.77 -5.42 -9.18
N TYR A 76 -3.02 -5.10 -8.90
CA TYR A 76 -3.42 -3.89 -8.23
C TYR A 76 -3.65 -4.18 -6.75
N VAL A 77 -2.96 -3.42 -5.91
CA VAL A 77 -3.02 -3.57 -4.46
C VAL A 77 -3.52 -2.26 -3.86
N PRO A 78 -4.54 -2.27 -2.99
CA PRO A 78 -5.01 -1.08 -2.30
C PRO A 78 -3.87 -0.40 -1.54
N VAL A 79 -3.75 0.90 -1.72
CA VAL A 79 -2.84 1.72 -0.94
C VAL A 79 -3.58 2.12 0.33
N ASP A 80 -3.00 1.82 1.50
CA ASP A 80 -3.53 2.32 2.77
C ASP A 80 -3.41 3.85 2.85
N VAL A 81 -4.44 4.54 2.38
CA VAL A 81 -4.55 6.01 2.41
C VAL A 81 -4.60 6.53 3.85
N ILE A 82 -5.14 5.76 4.79
CA ILE A 82 -5.24 6.15 6.21
C ILE A 82 -3.85 6.13 6.87
N THR A 83 -3.08 5.07 6.69
CA THR A 83 -1.71 4.96 7.24
C THR A 83 -0.80 6.06 6.69
N ASN A 84 -0.93 6.40 5.40
CA ASN A 84 -0.21 7.51 4.78
C ASN A 84 -0.66 8.89 5.31
N ALA A 85 -1.97 9.09 5.52
CA ALA A 85 -2.48 10.32 6.11
C ALA A 85 -2.01 10.50 7.57
N GLU A 86 -1.99 9.44 8.38
CA GLU A 86 -1.50 9.49 9.76
C GLU A 86 -0.02 9.85 9.84
N SER A 87 0.82 9.33 8.94
CA SER A 87 2.25 9.69 8.87
C SER A 87 2.46 11.16 8.47
N THR A 88 1.73 11.64 7.47
CA THR A 88 1.78 13.04 7.03
C THR A 88 1.32 14.00 8.13
N ILE A 89 0.27 13.64 8.86
CA ILE A 89 -0.23 14.43 10.00
C ILE A 89 0.83 14.47 11.10
N LYS A 90 1.44 13.34 11.47
CA LYS A 90 2.51 13.30 12.48
C LYS A 90 3.71 14.18 12.11
N ASP A 91 4.12 14.18 10.85
CA ASP A 91 5.23 15.01 10.37
C ASP A 91 4.90 16.51 10.43
N LEU A 92 3.65 16.89 10.10
CA LEU A 92 3.19 18.27 10.22
C LEU A 92 3.13 18.71 11.69
N PHE A 93 2.64 17.86 12.60
CA PHE A 93 2.64 18.14 14.04
C PHE A 93 4.05 18.26 14.62
N GLY A 94 4.99 17.40 14.20
CA GLY A 94 6.39 17.48 14.59
C GLY A 94 7.04 18.81 14.19
N LYS A 95 6.82 19.25 12.95
CA LYS A 95 7.32 20.55 12.45
C LYS A 95 6.73 21.74 13.20
N VAL A 96 5.44 21.69 13.57
CA VAL A 96 4.79 22.75 14.36
C VAL A 96 5.38 22.82 15.78
N GLN A 97 5.60 21.67 16.43
CA GLN A 97 6.23 21.62 17.76
C GLN A 97 7.67 22.12 17.73
N GLU A 98 8.45 21.76 16.71
CA GLU A 98 9.83 22.23 16.53
C GLU A 98 9.90 23.76 16.38
N ASN A 99 9.02 24.34 15.56
CA ASN A 99 8.93 25.79 15.37
C ASN A 99 8.52 26.54 16.64
N LEU A 100 7.58 26.00 17.42
CA LEU A 100 7.15 26.60 18.69
C LEU A 100 8.23 26.51 19.78
N ARG A 101 9.06 25.46 19.77
CA ARG A 101 10.16 25.26 20.71
C ARG A 101 11.40 26.10 20.35
N GLY A 102 11.63 26.36 19.05
CA GLY A 102 12.69 27.25 18.57
C GLY A 102 12.42 28.75 18.79
N ALA A 103 11.15 29.16 18.89
CA ALA A 103 10.77 30.55 19.18
C ALA A 103 10.86 30.92 20.69
N GLY A 104 11.11 29.96 21.57
CA GLY A 104 11.06 30.13 23.04
C GLY A 104 12.41 30.32 23.74
N HIS A 105 13.53 30.53 23.05
CA HIS A 105 14.86 30.74 23.65
C HIS A 105 15.54 32.04 23.19
N LYS A 106 14.81 33.16 23.26
CA LYS A 106 15.40 34.50 23.39
C LYS A 106 14.59 35.33 24.39
N GLY A 107 14.68 34.95 25.66
CA GLY A 107 14.20 35.76 26.77
C GLY A 107 15.15 35.62 27.95
N GLY A 108 16.02 36.61 28.14
CA GLY A 108 16.71 36.82 29.41
C GLY A 108 18.23 36.93 29.32
N GLU A 109 18.75 38.11 28.99
CA GLU A 109 20.01 38.60 29.56
C GLU A 109 19.85 40.09 29.88
N ASP A 110 19.48 40.33 31.13
CA ASP A 110 20.09 41.27 32.06
C ASP A 110 20.51 42.66 31.53
N ARG A 111 19.72 43.68 31.88
CA ARG A 111 20.24 45.04 32.09
C ARG A 111 19.82 45.52 33.48
N SER A 112 20.42 44.90 34.47
CA SER A 112 20.65 45.50 35.78
C SER A 112 21.62 46.69 35.65
N ASP A 113 21.28 47.80 36.29
CA ASP A 113 22.10 48.92 36.76
C ASP A 113 23.37 49.34 35.98
N ARG A 114 23.38 50.61 35.52
CA ARG A 114 24.49 51.54 35.79
C ARG A 114 24.13 53.00 35.46
N LEU A 115 24.12 53.79 36.55
CA LEU A 115 24.55 55.19 36.72
C LEU A 115 23.97 56.27 35.81
#